data_AF-A0A1U9ZZI4-F1
#
_entry.id   AF-A0A1U9ZZI4-F1
#
_cell.length_a   1.000
_cell.length_b   1.000
_cell.length_c   1.000
_cell.angle_alpha   90.00
_cell.angle_beta   90.00
_cell.angle_gamma   90.00
#
_symmetry.space_group_name_H-M   'P 1'
#
loop_
_entity.id
_entity.type
_entity.pdbx_description
1 polymer ?
#
loop_
_entity_poly.entity_id
_entity_poly.type
_entity_poly.pdbx_seq_one_letter_code
_entity_poly.pdbx_strand_id
1 'polypeptide(L)'
;MKKSWLAVVAVLASTVPAGGCGGGPDPEETGAGRSRPVVEPASSIVPDEEGGDVPEATLAVCEECQRRLAARQYASAVKSMDRHAARASTQDTPIPSKRAVALLCAGVARTNLGLYREALANLEEADELHGHLPAQTRPQLLEMLYHAELISATAVGDGARKEAALEGLQATGRNIGPYVKEACGVAPDPAAVRTCGTSPLPGTPLPGSPLPGTTLPGTPAGSSTPTSDGRTPVPRTPGPGEESGGEVTEAPETGDGGPETDDGPPPDTDAPEPDET
;
A
#
# COMPACT_ATOMS: atom_id res chain seq x y z
N MET A 1 -10.70 67.55 13.99
CA MET A 1 -11.61 67.12 15.08
C MET A 1 -11.14 65.75 15.56
N LYS A 2 -10.94 65.61 16.87
CA LYS A 2 -10.39 64.43 17.55
C LYS A 2 -11.46 63.33 17.67
N LYS A 3 -11.06 62.05 17.59
CA LYS A 3 -11.48 61.00 18.54
C LYS A 3 -10.68 59.71 18.31
N SER A 4 -9.66 59.54 19.15
CA SER A 4 -9.10 58.24 19.55
C SER A 4 -10.16 57.45 20.32
N TRP A 5 -10.20 56.13 20.16
CA TRP A 5 -10.78 55.23 21.16
C TRP A 5 -9.80 54.11 21.52
N LEU A 6 -9.75 53.90 22.82
CA LEU A 6 -8.83 53.09 23.62
C LEU A 6 -9.17 51.59 23.61
N ALA A 7 -8.14 50.83 23.96
CA ALA A 7 -8.12 49.39 24.21
C ALA A 7 -9.00 48.92 25.37
N VAL A 8 -9.34 47.64 25.36
CA VAL A 8 -9.62 46.86 26.59
C VAL A 8 -8.82 45.56 26.51
N VAL A 9 -7.81 45.45 27.37
CA VAL A 9 -7.06 44.24 27.69
C VAL A 9 -7.81 43.54 28.82
N ALA A 10 -8.26 42.30 28.58
CA ALA A 10 -8.78 41.45 29.64
C ALA A 10 -7.65 40.55 30.17
N VAL A 11 -7.14 40.90 31.35
CA VAL A 11 -6.29 40.02 32.18
C VAL A 11 -7.23 39.06 32.91
N LEU A 12 -7.22 37.78 32.53
CA LEU A 12 -7.86 36.73 33.32
C LEU A 12 -6.87 36.22 34.36
N ALA A 13 -7.18 36.55 35.61
CA ALA A 13 -6.48 36.07 36.79
C ALA A 13 -6.67 34.54 36.94
N SER A 14 -5.57 33.82 36.97
CA SER A 14 -5.52 32.40 37.31
C SER A 14 -5.53 32.25 38.83
N THR A 15 -6.62 31.76 39.40
CA THR A 15 -6.65 31.26 40.78
C THR A 15 -6.38 29.76 40.79
N VAL A 16 -5.30 29.38 41.47
CA VAL A 16 -4.97 27.99 41.81
C VAL A 16 -5.63 27.67 43.15
N PRO A 17 -6.38 26.56 43.28
CA PRO A 17 -6.52 25.89 44.56
C PRO A 17 -5.62 24.65 44.60
N ALA A 18 -4.69 24.66 45.54
CA ALA A 18 -4.01 23.47 46.01
C ALA A 18 -4.93 22.66 46.93
N GLY A 19 -4.91 21.34 46.80
CA GLY A 19 -5.38 20.41 47.84
C GLY A 19 -6.43 19.40 47.38
N GLY A 20 -6.00 18.18 47.10
CA GLY A 20 -6.89 17.04 46.89
C GLY A 20 -6.15 15.74 46.60
N CYS A 21 -5.77 15.01 47.66
CA CYS A 21 -5.46 13.58 47.59
C CYS A 21 -6.72 12.84 47.12
N GLY A 22 -6.70 12.36 45.89
CA GLY A 22 -7.73 11.50 45.33
C GLY A 22 -7.11 10.58 44.31
N GLY A 23 -6.67 9.41 44.77
CA GLY A 23 -6.34 8.30 43.88
C GLY A 23 -7.61 7.88 43.15
N GLY A 24 -7.73 8.31 41.90
CA GLY A 24 -8.58 7.66 40.92
C GLY A 24 -7.73 6.63 40.19
N PRO A 25 -8.23 5.42 39.92
CA PRO A 25 -7.51 4.45 39.12
C PRO A 25 -7.23 5.08 37.77
N ASP A 26 -5.95 5.17 37.43
CA ASP A 26 -5.51 5.42 36.06
C ASP A 26 -6.31 4.49 35.15
N PRO A 27 -6.90 4.98 34.04
CA PRO A 27 -7.36 4.07 33.01
C PRO A 27 -6.12 3.30 32.57
N GLU A 28 -6.13 2.05 33.01
CA GLU A 28 -5.21 0.99 32.68
C GLU A 28 -4.64 1.21 31.28
N GLU A 29 -3.38 1.63 31.24
CA GLU A 29 -2.50 1.59 30.09
C GLU A 29 -2.20 0.11 29.79
N THR A 30 -3.24 -0.71 29.55
CA THR A 30 -3.13 -2.09 29.09
C THR A 30 -3.06 -2.08 27.57
N GLY A 31 -1.90 -1.69 27.08
CA GLY A 31 -1.55 -1.79 25.68
C GLY A 31 -0.05 -1.80 25.55
N ALA A 32 0.57 -2.95 25.83
CA ALA A 32 1.97 -3.24 25.54
C ALA A 32 2.41 -2.51 24.27
N GLY A 33 3.41 -1.63 24.39
CA GLY A 33 3.87 -0.72 23.36
C GLY A 33 4.03 -1.41 22.01
N ARG A 34 2.98 -1.36 21.19
CA ARG A 34 3.03 -1.82 19.82
C ARG A 34 3.74 -0.72 19.06
N SER A 35 5.01 -0.93 18.76
CA SER A 35 5.74 -0.13 17.79
C SER A 35 4.90 -0.05 16.52
N ARG A 36 4.44 1.16 16.17
CA ARG A 36 3.65 1.38 14.96
C ARG A 36 4.45 0.86 13.76
N PRO A 37 3.83 0.08 12.85
CA PRO A 37 4.50 -0.36 11.65
C PRO A 37 4.93 0.88 10.86
N VAL A 38 6.12 0.80 10.27
CA VAL A 38 6.69 1.89 9.49
C VAL A 38 6.89 1.37 8.08
N VAL A 39 6.16 1.95 7.14
CA VAL A 39 6.34 1.70 5.72
C VAL A 39 7.52 2.53 5.24
N GLU A 40 8.60 1.84 4.89
CA GLU A 40 9.79 2.41 4.26
C GLU A 40 10.07 1.64 2.96
N PRO A 41 10.69 2.29 1.95
CA PRO A 41 11.15 1.60 0.75
C PRO A 41 12.14 0.47 1.09
N ALA A 42 11.90 -0.74 0.57
CA ALA A 42 12.82 -1.86 0.73
C ALA A 42 14.14 -1.69 -0.07
N SER A 43 14.11 -0.82 -1.10
CA SER A 43 15.25 -0.49 -1.97
C SER A 43 15.05 0.92 -2.56
N SER A 44 16.04 1.45 -3.28
CA SER A 44 15.94 2.79 -3.87
C SER A 44 14.68 2.94 -4.74
N ILE A 45 13.96 4.04 -4.54
CA ILE A 45 12.83 4.46 -5.39
C ILE A 45 13.22 5.55 -6.39
N VAL A 46 14.50 5.94 -6.38
CA VAL A 46 15.10 6.86 -7.34
C VAL A 46 15.58 6.05 -8.55
N PRO A 47 15.03 6.27 -9.75
CA PRO A 47 15.54 5.68 -11.00
C PRO A 47 17.00 6.06 -11.26
N ASP A 48 17.75 5.19 -11.92
CA ASP A 48 19.15 5.46 -12.30
C ASP A 48 19.21 6.44 -13.48
N GLU A 49 20.24 7.29 -13.55
CA GLU A 49 20.36 8.31 -14.60
C GLU A 49 20.54 7.74 -16.03
N GLU A 50 20.97 6.49 -16.15
CA GLU A 50 21.10 5.78 -17.44
C GLU A 50 19.79 5.10 -17.88
N GLY A 51 18.77 5.11 -17.02
CA GLY A 51 17.48 4.47 -17.24
C GLY A 51 16.39 5.46 -17.67
N GLY A 52 16.23 5.66 -18.97
CA GLY A 52 14.97 6.08 -19.60
C GLY A 52 14.42 7.48 -19.28
N ASP A 53 13.41 7.88 -20.07
CA ASP A 53 12.76 9.20 -20.08
C ASP A 53 11.89 9.48 -18.84
N VAL A 54 12.47 9.42 -17.64
CA VAL A 54 11.80 9.91 -16.44
C VAL A 54 11.97 11.43 -16.37
N PRO A 55 10.90 12.23 -16.31
CA PRO A 55 11.03 13.67 -16.19
C PRO A 55 11.85 14.04 -14.95
N GLU A 56 12.78 14.99 -15.08
CA GLU A 56 13.62 15.49 -13.97
C GLU A 56 12.76 15.88 -12.75
N ALA A 57 11.60 16.50 -13.01
CA ALA A 57 10.65 16.88 -11.96
C ALA A 57 10.04 15.68 -11.22
N THR A 58 9.99 14.49 -11.81
CA THR A 58 9.60 13.24 -11.14
C THR A 58 10.77 12.67 -10.34
N LEU A 59 11.99 12.67 -10.88
CA LEU A 59 13.19 12.22 -10.16
C LEU A 59 13.38 12.99 -8.84
N ALA A 60 13.27 14.32 -8.89
CA ALA A 60 13.37 15.17 -7.70
C ALA A 60 12.34 14.80 -6.61
N VAL A 61 11.13 14.37 -7.00
CA VAL A 61 10.10 13.92 -6.05
C VAL A 61 10.45 12.55 -5.47
N CYS A 62 10.97 11.61 -6.26
CA CYS A 62 11.46 10.32 -5.76
C CYS A 62 12.56 10.52 -4.71
N GLU A 63 13.55 11.36 -4.99
CA GLU A 63 14.67 11.65 -4.08
C GLU A 63 14.19 12.31 -2.79
N GLU A 64 13.32 13.31 -2.91
CA GLU A 64 12.76 14.01 -1.75
C GLU A 64 11.92 13.06 -0.89
N CYS A 65 11.11 12.22 -1.51
CA CYS A 65 10.32 11.20 -0.82
C CYS A 65 11.22 10.22 -0.06
N GLN A 66 12.19 9.60 -0.75
CA GLN A 66 13.11 8.63 -0.15
C GLN A 66 13.85 9.22 1.05
N ARG A 67 14.43 10.41 0.88
CA ARG A 67 15.17 11.11 1.93
C ARG A 67 14.31 11.43 3.15
N ARG A 68 13.07 11.91 2.94
CA ARG A 68 12.19 12.29 4.05
C ARG A 68 11.59 11.09 4.77
N LEU A 69 11.24 10.03 4.04
CA LEU A 69 10.75 8.79 4.65
C LEU A 69 11.85 8.13 5.48
N ALA A 70 13.07 8.01 4.94
CA ALA A 70 14.23 7.47 5.67
C ALA A 70 14.59 8.32 6.91
N ALA A 71 14.46 9.65 6.83
CA ALA A 71 14.67 10.55 7.96
C ALA A 71 13.47 10.61 8.94
N ARG A 72 12.41 9.82 8.71
CA ARG A 72 11.17 9.80 9.51
C ARG A 72 10.46 11.16 9.61
N GLN A 73 10.68 12.02 8.62
CA GLN A 73 10.12 13.37 8.55
C GLN A 73 8.71 13.34 7.93
N TYR A 74 7.82 12.46 8.39
CA TYR A 74 6.54 12.17 7.72
C TYR A 74 5.65 13.41 7.57
N ALA A 75 5.52 14.24 8.61
CA ALA A 75 4.70 15.46 8.53
C ALA A 75 5.24 16.47 7.51
N SER A 76 6.56 16.52 7.32
CA SER A 76 7.18 17.37 6.30
C SER A 76 7.05 16.75 4.91
N ALA A 77 7.14 15.42 4.80
CA ALA A 77 6.89 14.68 3.58
C ALA A 77 5.47 14.93 3.06
N VAL A 78 4.44 14.78 3.89
CA VAL A 78 3.03 15.06 3.53
C VAL A 78 2.89 16.47 2.94
N LYS A 79 3.35 17.50 3.66
CA LYS A 79 3.24 18.90 3.20
C LYS A 79 3.94 19.16 1.86
N SER A 80 5.11 18.55 1.65
CA SER A 80 5.86 18.74 0.40
C SER A 80 5.24 17.97 -0.75
N MET A 81 4.86 16.71 -0.52
CA MET A 81 4.26 15.84 -1.52
C MET A 81 2.88 16.32 -1.98
N ASP A 82 2.03 16.78 -1.05
CA ASP A 82 0.74 17.38 -1.42
C ASP A 82 0.92 18.60 -2.35
N ARG A 83 1.94 19.42 -2.09
CA ARG A 83 2.27 20.57 -2.94
C ARG A 83 2.75 20.12 -4.32
N HIS A 84 3.57 19.08 -4.40
CA HIS A 84 4.01 18.52 -5.67
C HIS A 84 2.85 17.92 -6.46
N ALA A 85 1.97 17.16 -5.82
CA ALA A 85 0.78 16.58 -6.44
C ALA A 85 -0.17 17.67 -6.97
N ALA A 86 -0.44 18.71 -6.18
CA ALA A 86 -1.29 19.83 -6.61
C ALA A 86 -0.68 20.58 -7.81
N ARG A 87 0.62 20.91 -7.74
CA ARG A 87 1.31 21.63 -8.82
C ARG A 87 1.40 20.82 -10.12
N ALA A 88 1.57 19.50 -10.02
CA ALA A 88 1.66 18.62 -11.19
C ALA A 88 0.38 18.60 -12.05
N SER A 89 -0.76 19.08 -11.53
CA SER A 89 -2.03 19.17 -12.25
C SER A 89 -2.45 20.57 -12.68
N THR A 90 -1.82 21.61 -12.14
CA THR A 90 -2.16 23.01 -12.45
C THR A 90 -1.14 23.69 -13.36
N GLN A 91 -0.07 22.99 -13.76
CA GLN A 91 0.94 23.51 -14.69
C GLN A 91 0.43 23.44 -16.13
N ASP A 92 0.94 24.35 -16.98
CA ASP A 92 0.64 24.41 -18.42
C ASP A 92 0.94 23.09 -19.15
N THR A 93 1.81 22.26 -18.57
CA THR A 93 2.06 20.89 -18.99
C THR A 93 1.95 19.96 -17.76
N PRO A 94 0.88 19.15 -17.65
CA PRO A 94 0.75 18.18 -16.58
C PRO A 94 1.88 17.15 -16.61
N ILE A 95 2.33 16.72 -15.43
CA ILE A 95 3.34 15.66 -15.30
C ILE A 95 2.72 14.52 -14.47
N PRO A 96 1.99 13.57 -15.10
CA PRO A 96 1.24 12.53 -14.39
C PRO A 96 2.14 11.65 -13.51
N SER A 97 3.35 11.33 -13.96
CA SER A 97 4.34 10.56 -13.21
C SER A 97 4.75 11.25 -11.90
N LYS A 98 4.92 12.57 -11.93
CA LYS A 98 5.21 13.38 -10.74
C LYS A 98 4.04 13.36 -9.76
N ARG A 99 2.80 13.51 -10.27
CA ARG A 99 1.60 13.45 -9.42
C ARG A 99 1.45 12.07 -8.77
N ALA A 100 1.60 10.99 -9.54
CA ALA A 100 1.49 9.62 -9.05
C ALA A 100 2.47 9.33 -7.90
N VAL A 101 3.76 9.64 -8.10
CA VAL A 101 4.79 9.46 -7.06
C VAL A 101 4.51 10.32 -5.83
N ALA A 102 4.11 11.58 -6.03
CA ALA A 102 3.81 12.49 -4.92
C ALA A 102 2.62 11.99 -4.07
N LEU A 103 1.52 11.58 -4.71
CA LEU A 103 0.35 11.03 -4.01
C LEU A 103 0.71 9.78 -3.21
N LEU A 104 1.43 8.83 -3.83
CA LEU A 104 1.90 7.61 -3.18
C LEU A 104 2.74 7.94 -1.93
N CYS A 105 3.75 8.78 -2.09
CA CYS A 105 4.64 9.18 -1.00
C CYS A 105 3.91 9.93 0.12
N ALA A 106 2.90 10.73 -0.21
CA ALA A 106 2.05 11.39 0.78
C ALA A 106 1.19 10.36 1.53
N GLY A 107 0.60 9.39 0.82
CA GLY A 107 -0.17 8.28 1.39
C GLY A 107 0.65 7.42 2.35
N VAL A 108 1.86 7.05 1.96
CA VAL A 108 2.82 6.33 2.82
C VAL A 108 3.16 7.14 4.07
N ALA A 109 3.47 8.43 3.91
CA ALA A 109 3.78 9.28 5.05
C ALA A 109 2.58 9.46 6.01
N ARG A 110 1.35 9.57 5.48
CA ARG A 110 0.10 9.60 6.27
C ARG A 110 -0.12 8.29 7.01
N THR A 111 0.15 7.15 6.38
CA THR A 111 0.09 5.82 7.00
C THR A 111 1.01 5.76 8.23
N ASN A 112 2.27 6.20 8.07
CA ASN A 112 3.24 6.23 9.17
C ASN A 112 2.87 7.21 10.30
N LEU A 113 2.06 8.24 10.02
CA LEU A 113 1.49 9.13 11.03
C LEU A 113 0.24 8.55 11.72
N GLY A 114 -0.34 7.48 11.19
CA GLY A 114 -1.62 6.91 11.63
C GLY A 114 -2.85 7.64 11.09
N LEU A 115 -2.68 8.47 10.05
CA LEU A 115 -3.76 9.18 9.35
C LEU A 115 -4.33 8.28 8.25
N TYR A 116 -4.92 7.15 8.66
CA TYR A 116 -5.21 6.03 7.75
C TYR A 116 -6.27 6.35 6.70
N ARG A 117 -7.30 7.14 7.02
CA ARG A 117 -8.34 7.49 6.04
C ARG A 117 -7.82 8.42 4.96
N GLU A 118 -7.05 9.43 5.37
CA GLU A 118 -6.39 10.35 4.44
C GLU A 118 -5.32 9.62 3.62
N ALA A 119 -4.61 8.65 4.22
CA ALA A 119 -3.67 7.80 3.50
C ALA A 119 -4.36 7.04 2.37
N LEU A 120 -5.49 6.37 2.66
CA LEU A 120 -6.23 5.60 1.67
C LEU A 120 -6.71 6.45 0.48
N ALA A 121 -7.17 7.68 0.73
CA ALA A 121 -7.55 8.60 -0.35
C ALA A 121 -6.37 8.92 -1.29
N ASN A 122 -5.19 9.21 -0.72
CA ASN A 122 -3.99 9.45 -1.53
C ASN A 122 -3.52 8.19 -2.28
N LEU A 123 -3.61 7.02 -1.66
CA LEU A 123 -3.15 5.77 -2.25
C LEU A 123 -4.08 5.31 -3.39
N GLU A 124 -5.40 5.53 -3.26
CA GLU A 124 -6.37 5.28 -4.32
C GLU A 124 -6.08 6.12 -5.57
N GLU A 125 -5.93 7.43 -5.41
CA GLU A 125 -5.56 8.29 -6.54
C GLU A 125 -4.19 7.94 -7.14
N ALA A 126 -3.25 7.46 -6.31
CA ALA A 126 -1.95 7.01 -6.81
C ALA A 126 -2.05 5.70 -7.61
N ASP A 127 -2.92 4.78 -7.18
CA ASP A 127 -3.16 3.51 -7.87
C ASP A 127 -3.86 3.74 -9.21
N GLU A 128 -4.84 4.65 -9.30
CA GLU A 128 -5.43 5.06 -10.58
C GLU A 128 -4.38 5.59 -11.59
N LEU A 129 -3.28 6.14 -11.08
CA LEU A 129 -2.18 6.68 -11.88
C LEU A 129 -0.97 5.74 -11.96
N HIS A 130 -1.06 4.47 -11.52
CA HIS A 130 0.11 3.59 -11.44
C HIS A 130 0.80 3.37 -12.79
N GLY A 131 0.06 3.48 -13.90
CA GLY A 131 0.58 3.36 -15.26
C GLY A 131 1.64 4.42 -15.59
N HIS A 132 1.64 5.55 -14.87
CA HIS A 132 2.58 6.65 -15.02
C HIS A 132 3.78 6.58 -14.08
N LEU A 133 3.87 5.58 -13.19
CA LEU A 133 5.04 5.42 -12.32
C LEU A 133 6.29 5.09 -13.15
N PRO A 134 7.48 5.62 -12.80
CA PRO A 134 8.71 5.34 -13.53
C PRO A 134 8.97 3.83 -13.67
N ALA A 135 9.19 3.34 -14.89
CA ALA A 135 9.20 1.89 -15.16
C ALA A 135 10.23 1.12 -14.32
N GLN A 136 11.42 1.67 -14.10
CA GLN A 136 12.48 1.03 -13.32
C GLN A 136 12.12 0.86 -11.85
N THR A 137 11.47 1.85 -11.25
CA THR A 137 11.15 1.85 -9.81
C THR A 137 9.69 1.51 -9.54
N ARG A 138 8.90 1.26 -10.58
CA ARG A 138 7.48 0.89 -10.49
C ARG A 138 7.24 -0.32 -9.58
N PRO A 139 8.01 -1.42 -9.65
CA PRO A 139 7.80 -2.54 -8.72
C PRO A 139 7.95 -2.14 -7.25
N GLN A 140 8.97 -1.34 -6.93
CA GLN A 140 9.25 -0.86 -5.57
C GLN A 140 8.17 0.11 -5.08
N LEU A 141 7.73 1.01 -5.95
CA LEU A 141 6.66 1.97 -5.66
C LEU A 141 5.34 1.23 -5.42
N LEU A 142 4.98 0.24 -6.26
CA LEU A 142 3.77 -0.55 -6.06
C LEU A 142 3.82 -1.39 -4.79
N GLU A 143 4.97 -1.99 -4.47
CA GLU A 143 5.16 -2.68 -3.19
C GLU A 143 4.89 -1.75 -2.00
N MET A 144 5.42 -0.52 -2.03
CA MET A 144 5.14 0.49 -1.00
C MET A 144 3.67 0.90 -0.95
N LEU A 145 3.04 1.09 -2.11
CA LEU A 145 1.62 1.47 -2.21
C LEU A 145 0.74 0.42 -1.55
N TYR A 146 0.85 -0.84 -1.97
CA TYR A 146 0.02 -1.91 -1.44
C TYR A 146 0.34 -2.25 0.01
N HIS A 147 1.60 -2.08 0.46
CA HIS A 147 1.93 -2.21 1.88
C HIS A 147 1.22 -1.13 2.73
N ALA A 148 1.30 0.14 2.32
CA ALA A 148 0.65 1.23 3.04
C ALA A 148 -0.88 1.10 3.02
N GLU A 149 -1.44 0.65 1.90
CA GLU A 149 -2.86 0.39 1.78
C GLU A 149 -3.31 -0.75 2.68
N LEU A 150 -2.56 -1.86 2.74
CA LEU A 150 -2.85 -2.98 3.63
C LEU A 150 -2.91 -2.54 5.10
N ILE A 151 -1.91 -1.78 5.56
CA ILE A 151 -1.87 -1.26 6.94
C ILE A 151 -3.06 -0.34 7.19
N SER A 152 -3.29 0.63 6.29
CA SER A 152 -4.35 1.63 6.46
C SER A 152 -5.74 1.02 6.41
N ALA A 153 -6.02 0.14 5.46
CA ALA A 153 -7.27 -0.59 5.33
C ALA A 153 -7.54 -1.48 6.54
N THR A 154 -6.51 -2.20 7.02
CA THR A 154 -6.62 -3.02 8.23
C THR A 154 -6.93 -2.17 9.46
N ALA A 155 -6.28 -1.02 9.61
CA ALA A 155 -6.48 -0.12 10.74
C ALA A 155 -7.89 0.50 10.78
N VAL A 156 -8.51 0.73 9.62
CA VAL A 156 -9.88 1.26 9.54
C VAL A 156 -10.97 0.17 9.45
N GLY A 157 -10.58 -1.09 9.33
CA GLY A 157 -11.50 -2.23 9.18
C GLY A 157 -12.10 -2.38 7.78
N ASP A 158 -11.46 -1.84 6.74
CA ASP A 158 -11.91 -1.97 5.35
C ASP A 158 -11.46 -3.31 4.77
N GLY A 159 -12.34 -4.32 4.88
CA GLY A 159 -12.05 -5.67 4.45
C GLY A 159 -11.82 -5.82 2.95
N ALA A 160 -12.61 -5.14 2.11
CA ALA A 160 -12.50 -5.26 0.66
C ALA A 160 -11.17 -4.71 0.16
N ARG A 161 -10.79 -3.54 0.66
CA ARG A 161 -9.55 -2.85 0.30
C ARG A 161 -8.31 -3.56 0.82
N LYS A 162 -8.42 -4.17 2.00
CA LYS A 162 -7.38 -5.06 2.54
C LYS A 162 -7.15 -6.28 1.64
N GLU A 163 -8.20 -6.95 1.13
CA GLU A 163 -8.01 -8.07 0.20
C GLU A 163 -7.38 -7.60 -1.13
N ALA A 164 -7.83 -6.48 -1.69
CA ALA A 164 -7.24 -5.89 -2.89
C ALA A 164 -5.74 -5.58 -2.72
N ALA A 165 -5.35 -4.99 -1.58
CA ALA A 165 -3.95 -4.72 -1.27
C ALA A 165 -3.11 -6.00 -1.13
N LEU A 166 -3.69 -7.09 -0.61
CA LEU A 166 -3.01 -8.39 -0.56
C LEU A 166 -2.80 -8.98 -1.96
N GLU A 167 -3.79 -8.88 -2.85
CA GLU A 167 -3.67 -9.28 -4.25
C GLU A 167 -2.58 -8.47 -4.96
N GLY A 168 -2.56 -7.14 -4.76
CA GLY A 168 -1.53 -6.25 -5.27
C GLY A 168 -0.12 -6.65 -4.79
N LEU A 169 0.06 -6.91 -3.49
CA LEU A 169 1.33 -7.39 -2.94
C LEU A 169 1.73 -8.75 -3.52
N GLN A 170 0.80 -9.68 -3.71
CA GLN A 170 1.09 -10.97 -4.34
C GLN A 170 1.56 -10.80 -5.79
N ALA A 171 0.96 -9.88 -6.55
CA ALA A 171 1.34 -9.58 -7.92
C ALA A 171 2.78 -9.03 -8.06
N THR A 172 3.33 -8.43 -7.00
CA THR A 172 4.75 -8.03 -6.96
C THR A 172 5.73 -9.20 -6.80
N GLY A 173 5.24 -10.43 -6.60
CA GLY A 173 6.06 -11.63 -6.41
C GLY A 173 6.72 -11.71 -5.03
N ARG A 174 6.26 -10.93 -4.06
CA ARG A 174 6.81 -10.88 -2.69
C ARG A 174 6.13 -11.89 -1.77
N ASN A 175 6.87 -12.32 -0.75
CA ASN A 175 6.28 -13.07 0.36
C ASN A 175 5.40 -12.13 1.18
N ILE A 176 4.09 -12.38 1.21
CA ILE A 176 3.11 -11.52 1.89
C ILE A 176 3.10 -11.65 3.43
N GLY A 177 3.70 -12.71 3.98
CA GLY A 177 3.64 -13.03 5.41
C GLY A 177 4.12 -11.90 6.34
N PRO A 178 5.28 -11.25 6.06
CA PRO A 178 5.75 -10.08 6.82
C PRO A 178 4.74 -8.92 6.82
N TYR A 179 4.20 -8.57 5.65
CA TYR A 179 3.25 -7.46 5.51
C TYR A 179 1.95 -7.72 6.29
N VAL A 180 1.43 -8.95 6.24
CA VAL A 180 0.28 -9.37 7.03
C VAL A 180 0.56 -9.20 8.52
N LYS A 181 1.72 -9.68 9.01
CA LYS A 181 2.11 -9.57 10.42
C LYS A 181 2.14 -8.11 10.89
N GLU A 182 2.65 -7.20 10.08
CA GLU A 182 2.68 -5.77 10.38
C GLU A 182 1.27 -5.16 10.44
N ALA A 183 0.43 -5.47 9.45
CA ALA A 183 -0.95 -4.99 9.40
C ALA A 183 -1.78 -5.49 10.60
N CYS A 184 -1.56 -6.72 11.06
CA CYS A 184 -2.19 -7.25 12.27
C CYS A 184 -1.85 -6.46 13.54
N GLY A 185 -0.70 -5.77 13.57
CA GLY A 185 -0.32 -4.91 14.69
C GLY A 185 -1.25 -3.72 14.88
N VAL A 186 -1.86 -3.22 13.80
CA VAL A 186 -2.75 -2.04 13.78
C VAL A 186 -4.23 -2.39 13.67
N ALA A 187 -4.57 -3.67 13.52
CA ALA A 187 -5.95 -4.13 13.42
C ALA A 187 -6.75 -3.74 14.69
N PRO A 188 -7.94 -3.11 14.55
CA PRO A 188 -8.84 -2.84 15.68
C PRO A 188 -9.26 -4.11 16.42
N ASP A 189 -9.51 -5.18 15.67
CA ASP A 189 -9.74 -6.54 16.18
C ASP A 189 -8.90 -7.56 15.39
N PRO A 190 -7.73 -7.95 15.92
CA PRO A 190 -6.87 -8.95 15.28
C PRO A 190 -7.52 -10.33 15.13
N ALA A 191 -8.51 -10.69 15.98
CA ALA A 191 -9.18 -11.98 15.90
C ALA A 191 -10.23 -12.03 14.77
N ALA A 192 -10.79 -10.87 14.40
CA ALA A 192 -11.69 -10.74 13.25
C ALA A 192 -10.96 -10.81 11.90
N VAL A 193 -9.65 -10.56 11.88
CA VAL A 193 -8.85 -10.66 10.65
C VAL A 193 -8.37 -12.10 10.48
N ARG A 194 -8.97 -12.85 9.54
CA ARG A 194 -8.63 -14.27 9.27
C ARG A 194 -7.14 -14.52 9.07
N THR A 195 -6.41 -13.57 8.48
CA THR A 195 -4.97 -13.66 8.24
C THR A 195 -4.11 -13.35 9.47
N CYS A 196 -4.68 -12.72 10.49
CA CYS A 196 -4.02 -12.42 11.78
C CYS A 196 -4.22 -13.53 12.81
N GLY A 197 -5.28 -14.31 12.68
CA GLY A 197 -5.62 -15.42 13.58
C GLY A 197 -4.87 -16.72 13.28
N THR A 198 -3.54 -16.74 13.38
CA THR A 198 -2.77 -18.01 13.42
C THR A 198 -1.57 -18.03 14.38
N SER A 199 -1.45 -17.06 15.28
CA SER A 199 -0.60 -17.25 16.47
C SER A 199 -1.44 -17.76 17.63
N PRO A 200 -1.26 -19.00 18.13
CA PRO A 200 -1.78 -19.34 19.44
C PRO A 200 -1.12 -18.39 20.43
N LEU A 201 -1.94 -17.64 21.16
CA LEU A 201 -1.49 -17.00 22.40
C LEU A 201 -0.80 -18.08 23.24
N PRO A 202 0.42 -17.87 23.74
CA PRO A 202 1.00 -18.77 24.72
C PRO A 202 0.15 -18.64 25.99
N GLY A 203 -0.81 -19.56 26.16
CA GLY A 203 -1.62 -19.63 27.38
C GLY A 203 -3.09 -20.03 27.22
N THR A 204 -3.65 -20.14 26.02
CA THR A 204 -5.04 -20.60 25.89
C THR A 204 -5.08 -22.12 25.67
N PRO A 205 -5.58 -22.92 26.63
CA PRO A 205 -5.77 -24.34 26.38
C PRO A 205 -6.89 -24.52 25.36
N LEU A 206 -6.59 -25.23 24.27
CA LEU A 206 -7.58 -25.72 23.32
C LEU A 206 -8.60 -26.60 24.07
N PRO A 207 -9.92 -26.35 23.97
CA PRO A 207 -10.91 -27.28 24.48
C PRO A 207 -11.00 -28.45 23.50
N GLY A 208 -10.52 -29.61 23.91
CA GLY A 208 -10.78 -30.86 23.20
C GLY A 208 -9.53 -31.55 22.68
N SER A 209 -8.75 -32.14 23.59
CA SER A 209 -8.07 -33.39 23.32
C SER A 209 -8.00 -34.20 24.61
N PRO A 210 -8.44 -35.47 24.60
CA PRO A 210 -8.55 -36.29 25.80
C PRO A 210 -7.15 -36.66 26.32
N LEU A 211 -6.96 -36.54 27.64
CA LEU A 211 -5.76 -36.99 28.35
C LEU A 211 -5.61 -38.52 28.20
N PRO A 212 -4.45 -39.03 27.77
CA PRO A 212 -4.14 -40.44 27.89
C PRO A 212 -3.52 -40.73 29.26
N GLY A 213 -4.10 -41.68 29.99
CA GLY A 213 -3.37 -42.44 31.01
C GLY A 213 -3.85 -42.28 32.45
N THR A 214 -4.87 -43.05 32.82
CA THR A 214 -4.93 -43.65 34.16
C THR A 214 -5.44 -45.09 34.02
N THR A 215 -4.51 -46.03 33.96
CA THR A 215 -4.76 -47.47 34.09
C THR A 215 -5.06 -47.82 35.55
N LEU A 216 -6.18 -48.47 35.84
CA LEU A 216 -6.31 -49.48 36.89
C LEU A 216 -7.37 -50.55 36.49
N PRO A 217 -7.26 -51.80 37.00
CA PRO A 217 -7.75 -53.02 36.35
C PRO A 217 -9.00 -53.65 37.00
N GLY A 218 -9.79 -54.42 36.23
CA GLY A 218 -10.86 -55.29 36.75
C GLY A 218 -11.92 -55.76 35.73
N THR A 219 -11.68 -56.95 35.16
CA THR A 219 -12.47 -57.88 34.28
C THR A 219 -13.91 -58.20 34.80
N PRO A 220 -14.86 -58.90 34.09
CA PRO A 220 -14.91 -59.40 32.68
C PRO A 220 -16.25 -59.24 31.89
N ALA A 221 -16.14 -59.65 30.61
CA ALA A 221 -17.08 -60.47 29.81
C ALA A 221 -18.23 -59.84 29.01
N GLY A 222 -18.22 -60.21 27.72
CA GLY A 222 -19.29 -60.03 26.73
C GLY A 222 -18.71 -59.93 25.32
N SER A 223 -18.11 -61.01 24.78
CA SER A 223 -18.59 -61.70 23.55
C SER A 223 -19.25 -60.75 22.55
N SER A 224 -18.66 -60.46 21.38
CA SER A 224 -18.62 -61.36 20.22
C SER A 224 -17.67 -60.82 19.14
N THR A 225 -16.75 -61.64 18.63
CA THR A 225 -16.19 -61.57 17.26
C THR A 225 -17.09 -62.40 16.31
N PRO A 226 -16.91 -62.45 14.97
CA PRO A 226 -15.86 -61.91 14.07
C PRO A 226 -16.47 -61.14 12.85
N THR A 227 -15.72 -60.50 11.94
CA THR A 227 -14.99 -61.06 10.78
C THR A 227 -14.41 -59.83 10.05
N SER A 228 -13.10 -59.59 10.07
CA SER A 228 -12.08 -60.02 9.09
C SER A 228 -12.35 -59.69 7.62
N ASP A 229 -11.24 -59.40 6.96
CA ASP A 229 -10.99 -59.20 5.52
C ASP A 229 -11.27 -57.78 5.01
N GLY A 230 -10.31 -57.04 4.47
CA GLY A 230 -8.94 -57.38 4.11
C GLY A 230 -8.45 -56.41 3.02
N ARG A 231 -7.14 -56.18 3.01
CA ARG A 231 -6.28 -55.58 1.97
C ARG A 231 -6.20 -54.05 1.80
N THR A 232 -5.08 -53.55 2.34
CA THR A 232 -4.11 -52.54 1.85
C THR A 232 -3.50 -52.93 0.45
N PRO A 233 -2.62 -52.14 -0.21
CA PRO A 233 -2.73 -50.81 -0.85
C PRO A 233 -2.24 -50.75 -2.36
N VAL A 234 -2.42 -49.59 -3.03
CA VAL A 234 -1.84 -48.97 -4.30
C VAL A 234 -1.04 -49.80 -5.35
N PRO A 235 -1.04 -49.49 -6.68
CA PRO A 235 -0.28 -48.35 -7.26
C PRO A 235 -0.75 -47.74 -8.62
N ARG A 236 -0.03 -46.67 -9.03
CA ARG A 236 -0.07 -45.88 -10.30
C ARG A 236 0.13 -46.70 -11.59
N THR A 237 -0.30 -46.16 -12.76
CA THR A 237 0.47 -45.95 -14.04
C THR A 237 -0.49 -45.52 -15.21
N PRO A 238 -0.08 -45.36 -16.50
CA PRO A 238 0.06 -44.09 -17.25
C PRO A 238 -0.84 -44.00 -18.52
N GLY A 239 -0.73 -42.92 -19.31
CA GLY A 239 -1.60 -42.62 -20.48
C GLY A 239 -1.42 -43.47 -21.76
N PRO A 240 -2.18 -43.14 -22.82
CA PRO A 240 -1.66 -42.77 -24.16
C PRO A 240 -2.37 -41.49 -24.70
N GLY A 241 -1.92 -40.67 -25.65
CA GLY A 241 -0.98 -40.82 -26.77
C GLY A 241 -1.76 -40.90 -28.10
N GLU A 242 -1.84 -39.80 -28.87
CA GLU A 242 -2.14 -39.63 -30.32
C GLU A 242 -2.25 -38.10 -30.56
N GLU A 243 -1.37 -37.33 -31.22
CA GLU A 243 -0.73 -37.31 -32.56
C GLU A 243 -1.59 -36.68 -33.70
N SER A 244 -0.88 -35.96 -34.60
CA SER A 244 -1.29 -35.23 -35.83
C SER A 244 -1.59 -33.73 -35.61
N GLY A 245 -0.73 -32.78 -36.02
CA GLY A 245 -0.22 -32.51 -37.38
C GLY A 245 -1.02 -31.28 -37.90
N GLY A 246 -0.50 -30.07 -38.06
CA GLY A 246 0.64 -29.65 -38.85
C GLY A 246 0.14 -29.13 -40.21
N GLU A 247 -0.16 -27.83 -40.36
CA GLU A 247 -0.12 -27.17 -41.68
C GLU A 247 0.11 -25.66 -41.56
N VAL A 248 1.04 -25.22 -42.40
CA VAL A 248 1.52 -23.86 -42.65
C VAL A 248 0.75 -23.35 -43.86
N THR A 249 0.35 -22.08 -43.89
CA THR A 249 0.03 -21.42 -45.17
C THR A 249 0.36 -19.93 -45.11
N GLU A 250 1.34 -19.54 -45.92
CA GLU A 250 1.66 -18.16 -46.30
C GLU A 250 0.61 -17.54 -47.23
N ALA A 251 0.70 -16.21 -47.36
CA ALA A 251 -0.16 -15.25 -48.04
C ALA A 251 -0.31 -15.43 -49.59
N PRO A 252 -1.11 -14.58 -50.27
CA PRO A 252 -0.51 -13.34 -50.78
C PRO A 252 -1.40 -12.07 -50.79
N GLU A 253 -0.66 -10.97 -50.95
CA GLU A 253 -0.90 -9.57 -51.32
C GLU A 253 -2.17 -9.18 -52.12
N THR A 254 -2.65 -7.93 -51.96
CA THR A 254 -2.44 -6.79 -52.91
C THR A 254 -3.42 -5.62 -52.68
N GLY A 255 -2.92 -4.39 -52.90
CA GLY A 255 -3.67 -3.17 -53.24
C GLY A 255 -4.00 -2.26 -52.04
N ASP A 256 -3.67 -0.96 -52.00
CA ASP A 256 -3.33 -0.02 -53.06
C ASP A 256 -2.55 1.15 -52.43
N GLY A 257 -1.26 1.26 -52.76
CA GLY A 257 -0.46 2.44 -52.52
C GLY A 257 -0.46 3.28 -53.79
N GLY A 258 -1.27 4.33 -53.80
CA GLY A 258 -1.31 5.35 -54.85
C GLY A 258 -0.43 6.57 -54.52
N PRO A 259 0.26 7.17 -55.50
CA PRO A 259 1.27 8.22 -55.30
C PRO A 259 0.75 9.66 -55.57
N GLU A 260 1.60 10.66 -55.26
CA GLU A 260 1.64 12.03 -55.82
C GLU A 260 0.48 12.99 -55.39
N THR A 261 0.63 14.29 -55.10
CA THR A 261 1.63 15.37 -55.31
C THR A 261 1.23 16.53 -54.34
N ASP A 262 2.17 17.19 -53.67
CA ASP A 262 2.69 18.53 -54.02
C ASP A 262 1.64 19.64 -54.17
N ASP A 263 1.62 20.59 -53.22
CA ASP A 263 1.34 22.02 -53.42
C ASP A 263 1.41 22.76 -52.05
N GLY A 264 2.62 23.13 -51.62
CA GLY A 264 2.80 24.46 -50.99
C GLY A 264 2.87 25.50 -52.11
N PRO A 265 2.67 26.82 -51.90
CA PRO A 265 3.45 27.64 -50.94
C PRO A 265 2.66 28.90 -50.44
N PRO A 266 3.26 29.98 -49.89
CA PRO A 266 4.61 30.19 -49.36
C PRO A 266 4.61 30.70 -47.88
N PRO A 267 5.78 30.70 -47.21
CA PRO A 267 6.08 31.68 -46.16
C PRO A 267 6.58 32.98 -46.81
N ASP A 268 6.27 34.12 -46.18
CA ASP A 268 6.95 35.43 -46.26
C ASP A 268 5.91 36.48 -45.78
N THR A 269 6.16 37.39 -44.84
CA THR A 269 7.32 38.27 -44.80
C THR A 269 7.41 38.98 -43.45
N ASP A 270 8.65 39.24 -43.06
CA ASP A 270 9.16 40.16 -42.04
C ASP A 270 8.49 41.53 -41.87
N ALA A 271 8.48 41.96 -40.59
CA ALA A 271 8.83 43.29 -40.06
C ALA A 271 7.83 44.47 -40.15
N PRO A 272 8.02 45.55 -39.36
CA PRO A 272 8.58 45.69 -38.00
C PRO A 272 7.62 46.48 -37.05
N GLU A 273 7.95 46.51 -35.75
CA GLU A 273 7.49 47.59 -34.84
C GLU A 273 7.97 48.96 -35.35
N PRO A 274 7.23 50.04 -35.02
CA PRO A 274 7.93 51.14 -34.35
C PRO A 274 7.11 51.80 -33.22
N ASP A 275 7.79 51.89 -32.08
CA ASP A 275 8.15 53.11 -31.34
C ASP A 275 7.10 53.96 -30.59
N GLU A 276 7.62 54.50 -29.49
CA GLU A 276 7.01 55.30 -28.44
C GLU A 276 6.21 56.51 -28.93
N THR A 277 5.12 56.84 -28.22
CA THR A 277 4.85 58.20 -27.68
C THR A 277 3.70 58.17 -26.68
#